data_AF-A0A4Y8SHH0-F1
#
_entry.id   AF-A0A4Y8SHH0-F1
#
_cell.length_a   1.000
_cell.length_b   1.000
_cell.length_c   1.000
_cell.angle_alpha   90.00
_cell.angle_beta   90.00
_cell.angle_gamma   90.00
#
_symmetry.space_group_name_H-M   'P 1'
#
loop_
_entity.id
_entity.type
_entity.pdbx_description
1 polymer ?
#
loop_
_entity_poly.entity_id
_entity_poly.type
_entity_poly.pdbx_seq_one_letter_code
_entity_poly.pdbx_strand_id
1 'polypeptide(L)'
;MKFRYFLLLFVFASCKAPEKSPIEEKEANLERYFASVFKNSISTKDENIILLNNQSCSACRKDVINSLVEKLSHAPTHRTYILMKQDTILMSAITKDKNAKIIFDNTGTAGDFGLNYASDFVYRFKDNELKNMLEVSAASIDSLNLN
;
A
#
# COMPACT_ATOMS: atom_id res chain seq x y z
N MET A 1 -69.25 5.33 -10.54
CA MET A 1 -68.48 6.54 -10.94
C MET A 1 -67.00 6.14 -11.01
N LYS A 2 -66.41 5.92 -12.18
CA LYS A 2 -65.61 6.89 -12.98
C LYS A 2 -64.81 7.87 -12.11
N PHE A 3 -63.48 7.71 -12.00
CA PHE A 3 -62.49 8.48 -12.79
C PHE A 3 -61.05 7.97 -12.53
N ARG A 4 -60.26 7.96 -13.61
CA ARG A 4 -58.85 7.59 -13.70
C ARG A 4 -57.96 8.71 -13.16
N TYR A 5 -56.79 8.37 -12.60
CA TYR A 5 -55.58 9.17 -12.78
C TYR A 5 -54.37 8.27 -13.06
N PHE A 6 -53.83 8.48 -14.25
CA PHE A 6 -52.51 8.14 -14.75
C PHE A 6 -51.47 9.12 -14.15
N LEU A 7 -50.16 8.82 -14.32
CA LEU A 7 -48.92 9.55 -13.97
C LEU A 7 -48.22 8.99 -12.72
N LEU A 8 -46.92 8.71 -12.64
CA LEU A 8 -45.74 8.87 -13.51
C LEU A 8 -44.69 7.90 -12.91
N LEU A 9 -44.16 6.92 -13.66
CA LEU A 9 -42.80 6.98 -14.23
C LEU A 9 -41.80 7.79 -13.38
N PHE A 10 -41.08 7.11 -12.49
CA PHE A 10 -39.66 7.33 -12.30
C PHE A 10 -38.97 5.97 -12.11
N VAL A 11 -38.57 5.42 -13.25
CA VAL A 11 -37.50 4.42 -13.33
C VAL A 11 -36.23 5.15 -12.93
N PHE A 12 -35.93 5.20 -11.63
CA PHE A 12 -34.55 5.38 -11.20
C PHE A 12 -33.89 4.01 -11.29
N ALA A 13 -33.59 3.60 -12.52
CA ALA A 13 -32.40 2.81 -12.76
C ALA A 13 -31.22 3.70 -12.39
N SER A 14 -30.98 3.86 -11.08
CA SER A 14 -29.67 4.22 -10.57
C SER A 14 -28.78 3.06 -11.01
N CYS A 15 -28.14 3.23 -12.16
CA CYS A 15 -26.84 2.64 -12.42
C CYS A 15 -25.95 3.08 -11.26
N LYS A 16 -25.99 2.33 -10.15
CA LYS A 16 -24.91 2.32 -9.19
C LYS A 16 -23.71 1.89 -10.04
N ALA A 17 -22.84 2.85 -10.34
CA ALA A 17 -21.50 2.51 -10.77
C ALA A 17 -21.00 1.44 -9.79
N PRO A 18 -20.40 0.34 -10.26
CA PRO A 18 -19.86 -0.65 -9.36
C PRO A 18 -18.96 0.09 -8.37
N GLU A 19 -19.30 0.02 -7.08
CA GLU A 19 -18.43 0.51 -6.02
C GLU A 19 -17.10 -0.21 -6.26
N LYS A 20 -16.08 0.56 -6.67
CA LYS A 20 -14.73 0.03 -6.85
C LYS A 20 -14.38 -0.73 -5.59
N SER A 21 -13.85 -1.94 -5.75
CA SER A 21 -13.50 -2.72 -4.57
C SER A 21 -12.50 -1.91 -3.71
N PRO A 22 -12.54 -2.01 -2.37
CA PRO A 22 -11.60 -1.29 -1.50
C PRO A 22 -10.12 -1.56 -1.79
N ILE A 23 -9.81 -2.57 -2.62
CA ILE A 23 -8.47 -2.91 -3.10
C ILE A 23 -8.11 -2.07 -4.33
N GLU A 24 -9.00 -1.93 -5.30
CA GLU A 24 -8.77 -1.12 -6.51
C GLU A 24 -8.56 0.36 -6.19
N GLU A 25 -9.28 0.89 -5.19
CA GLU A 25 -9.08 2.26 -4.73
C GLU A 25 -7.68 2.46 -4.11
N LYS A 26 -7.19 1.46 -3.37
CA LYS A 26 -5.85 1.49 -2.76
C LYS A 26 -4.74 1.49 -3.81
N GLU A 27 -4.87 0.64 -4.82
CA GLU A 27 -3.90 0.58 -5.92
C GLU A 27 -3.81 1.93 -6.63
N ALA A 28 -4.95 2.53 -7.00
CA ALA A 28 -4.99 3.84 -7.65
C ALA A 28 -4.43 4.97 -6.75
N ASN A 29 -4.68 4.93 -5.45
CA ASN A 29 -4.13 5.88 -4.48
C ASN A 29 -2.61 5.77 -4.39
N LEU A 30 -2.09 4.54 -4.36
CA LEU A 30 -0.66 4.28 -4.33
C LEU A 30 0.03 4.72 -5.61
N GLU A 31 -0.49 4.37 -6.77
CA GLU A 31 0.11 4.76 -8.05
C GLU A 31 0.23 6.29 -8.15
N ARG A 32 -0.81 7.02 -7.71
CA ARG A 32 -0.78 8.49 -7.64
C ARG A 32 0.26 9.00 -6.65
N TYR A 33 0.32 8.44 -5.44
CA TYR A 33 1.32 8.80 -4.44
C TYR A 33 2.75 8.56 -4.95
N PHE A 34 3.00 7.38 -5.52
CA PHE A 34 4.29 7.03 -6.11
C PHE A 34 4.68 7.98 -7.25
N ALA A 35 3.75 8.20 -8.19
CA ALA A 35 3.98 9.08 -9.34
C ALA A 35 4.34 10.51 -8.90
N SER A 36 3.72 11.00 -7.82
CA SER A 36 3.92 12.34 -7.29
C SER A 36 5.19 12.50 -6.46
N VAL A 37 5.54 11.49 -5.65
CA VAL A 37 6.57 11.65 -4.61
C VAL A 37 7.89 10.97 -4.99
N PHE A 38 7.85 9.89 -5.76
CA PHE A 38 9.00 8.99 -5.88
C PHE A 38 9.41 8.59 -7.29
N LYS A 39 8.56 8.81 -8.30
CA LYS A 39 8.79 8.37 -9.69
C LYS A 39 10.21 8.63 -10.22
N ASN A 40 10.84 9.73 -9.82
CA ASN A 40 12.15 10.14 -10.29
C ASN A 40 13.31 9.84 -9.31
N SER A 41 13.00 9.32 -8.12
CA SER A 41 13.96 9.15 -7.02
C SER A 41 14.23 7.68 -6.66
N ILE A 42 13.59 6.76 -7.39
CA ILE A 42 13.48 5.34 -7.11
C ILE A 42 13.66 4.59 -8.45
N SER A 43 14.52 3.57 -8.51
CA SER A 43 14.86 2.87 -9.76
C SER A 43 13.87 1.75 -10.03
N THR A 44 12.79 2.07 -10.72
CA THR A 44 11.62 1.21 -10.95
C THR A 44 11.80 0.06 -11.95
N LYS A 45 13.03 -0.28 -12.33
CA LYS A 45 13.27 -1.48 -13.16
C LYS A 45 12.82 -2.76 -12.44
N ASP A 46 13.02 -2.83 -11.12
CA ASP A 46 12.47 -3.88 -10.25
C ASP A 46 12.62 -3.46 -8.77
N GLU A 47 11.53 -3.02 -8.13
CA GLU A 47 11.58 -2.46 -6.78
C GLU A 47 10.34 -2.81 -5.94
N ASN A 48 10.59 -3.14 -4.67
CA ASN A 48 9.55 -3.26 -3.65
C ASN A 48 9.47 -1.97 -2.84
N ILE A 49 8.29 -1.36 -2.80
CA ILE A 49 7.96 -0.25 -1.91
C ILE A 49 7.19 -0.81 -0.73
N ILE A 50 7.71 -0.61 0.47
CA ILE A 50 7.12 -1.11 1.72
C ILE A 50 6.63 0.09 2.50
N LEU A 51 5.31 0.22 2.66
CA LEU A 51 4.70 1.26 3.46
C LEU A 51 4.45 0.72 4.87
N LEU A 52 5.17 1.28 5.84
CA LEU A 52 5.02 0.98 7.26
C LEU A 52 4.19 2.08 7.91
N ASN A 53 2.92 1.75 8.13
CA ASN A 53 1.91 2.70 8.56
C ASN A 53 1.91 2.89 10.08
N ASN A 54 1.20 3.92 10.53
CA ASN A 54 1.08 4.37 11.91
C ASN A 54 0.26 3.44 12.81
N GLN A 55 0.48 2.13 12.72
CA GLN A 55 -0.12 1.18 13.65
C GLN A 55 0.32 1.47 15.09
N SER A 56 -0.57 1.14 16.03
CA SER A 56 -0.47 1.55 17.43
C SER A 56 0.73 0.95 18.16
N CYS A 57 1.21 -0.24 17.77
CA CYS A 57 2.29 -0.95 18.47
C CYS A 57 3.39 -1.42 17.52
N SER A 58 4.57 -0.83 17.63
CA SER A 58 5.72 -1.19 16.79
C SER A 58 6.48 -2.39 17.32
N ALA A 59 6.54 -2.57 18.64
CA ALA A 59 7.08 -3.78 19.27
C ALA A 59 6.30 -5.03 18.83
N CYS A 60 4.97 -4.94 18.74
CA CYS A 60 4.09 -6.03 18.33
C CYS A 60 4.30 -6.46 16.87
N ARG A 61 4.85 -5.57 16.04
CA ARG A 61 5.11 -5.82 14.62
C ARG A 61 6.55 -6.21 14.34
N LYS A 62 7.46 -6.02 15.30
CA LYS A 62 8.90 -6.20 15.11
C LYS A 62 9.23 -7.55 14.47
N ASP A 63 8.61 -8.63 14.93
CA ASP A 63 8.91 -9.98 14.45
C ASP A 63 8.41 -10.19 13.01
N VAL A 64 7.19 -9.73 12.72
CA VAL A 64 6.62 -9.73 11.35
C VAL A 64 7.51 -8.93 10.39
N ILE A 65 7.97 -7.74 10.80
CA ILE A 65 8.85 -6.91 9.97
C ILE A 65 10.25 -7.53 9.83
N ASN A 66 10.81 -8.17 10.87
CA ASN A 66 12.07 -8.91 10.76
C ASN A 66 11.96 -10.04 9.72
N SER A 67 10.89 -10.84 9.78
CA SER A 67 10.66 -11.92 8.81
C SER A 67 10.50 -11.39 7.38
N LEU A 68 9.79 -10.26 7.22
CA LEU A 68 9.68 -9.59 5.92
C LEU A 68 11.05 -9.14 5.39
N VAL A 69 11.83 -8.46 6.23
CA VAL A 69 13.18 -7.98 5.90
C VAL A 69 14.09 -9.15 5.52
N GLU A 70 14.09 -10.23 6.30
CA GLU A 70 14.85 -11.44 6.01
C GLU A 70 14.48 -12.00 4.64
N LYS A 71 13.19 -12.18 4.36
CA LYS A 71 12.72 -12.70 3.07
C LYS A 71 13.12 -11.80 1.90
N LEU A 72 12.98 -10.48 2.04
CA LEU A 72 13.32 -9.50 1.01
C LEU A 72 14.82 -9.34 0.79
N SER A 73 15.64 -9.51 1.83
CA SER A 73 17.11 -9.34 1.73
C SER A 73 17.79 -10.37 0.82
N HIS A 74 17.12 -11.48 0.54
CA HIS A 74 17.57 -12.51 -0.40
C HIS A 74 17.17 -12.23 -1.86
N ALA A 75 16.31 -11.24 -2.12
CA ALA A 75 15.87 -10.88 -3.46
C ALA A 75 16.80 -9.84 -4.09
N PRO A 76 17.03 -9.89 -5.42
CA PRO A 76 17.85 -8.90 -6.12
C PRO A 76 17.17 -7.52 -6.27
N THR A 77 15.88 -7.44 -5.94
CA THR A 77 15.07 -6.22 -6.06
C THR A 77 15.54 -5.12 -5.11
N HIS A 78 15.46 -3.86 -5.52
CA HIS A 78 15.60 -2.74 -4.59
C HIS A 78 14.44 -2.72 -3.59
N ARG A 79 14.67 -2.20 -2.38
CA ARG A 79 13.62 -1.99 -1.38
C ARG A 79 13.63 -0.55 -0.92
N THR A 80 12.48 0.10 -0.96
CA THR A 80 12.26 1.37 -0.29
C THR A 80 11.24 1.18 0.82
N TYR A 81 11.66 1.40 2.07
CA TYR A 81 10.78 1.42 3.24
C TYR A 81 10.36 2.86 3.52
N ILE A 82 9.06 3.11 3.49
CA ILE A 82 8.45 4.40 3.82
C ILE A 82 7.82 4.26 5.20
N LEU A 83 8.34 5.00 6.18
CA LEU A 83 7.82 5.03 7.53
C LEU A 83 7.00 6.30 7.72
N MET A 84 5.73 6.18 8.11
CA MET A 84 4.85 7.34 8.36
C MET A 84 5.17 8.09 9.67
N LYS A 85 6.04 7.53 10.51
CA LYS A 85 6.59 8.18 11.70
C LYS A 85 8.00 7.68 11.95
N GLN A 86 8.81 8.45 12.64
CA GLN A 86 10.09 7.95 13.14
C GLN A 86 9.84 6.82 14.14
N ASP A 87 10.38 5.65 13.85
CA ASP A 87 10.12 4.43 14.61
C ASP A 87 11.41 3.64 14.82
N THR A 88 12.05 3.82 15.97
CA THR A 88 13.37 3.22 16.25
C THR A 88 13.35 1.69 16.26
N ILE A 89 12.21 1.08 16.63
CA ILE A 89 12.05 -0.38 16.67
C ILE A 89 12.06 -0.93 15.24
N LEU A 90 11.23 -0.37 14.37
CA LEU A 90 11.15 -0.82 12.98
C LEU A 90 12.41 -0.44 12.20
N MET A 91 12.97 0.74 12.42
CA MET A 91 14.25 1.14 11.84
C MET A 91 15.36 0.13 12.16
N SER A 92 15.45 -0.34 13.42
CA SER A 92 16.45 -1.34 13.81
C SER A 92 16.28 -2.70 13.13
N ALA A 93 15.05 -3.04 12.70
CA ALA A 93 14.80 -4.23 11.90
C ALA A 93 15.28 -4.02 10.46
N ILE A 94 14.94 -2.87 9.86
CA ILE A 94 15.17 -2.56 8.45
C ILE A 94 16.64 -2.28 8.14
N THR A 95 17.39 -1.63 9.03
CA THR A 95 18.79 -1.25 8.77
C THR A 95 19.73 -2.45 8.57
N LYS A 96 19.28 -3.67 8.88
CA LYS A 96 19.99 -4.92 8.54
C LYS A 96 19.96 -5.21 7.04
N ASP A 97 19.05 -4.60 6.29
CA ASP A 97 18.83 -4.84 4.88
C ASP A 97 19.75 -3.95 4.01
N LYS A 98 20.82 -4.53 3.47
CA LYS A 98 21.93 -3.77 2.84
C LYS A 98 21.56 -3.00 1.57
N ASN A 99 20.48 -3.40 0.89
CA ASN A 99 20.03 -2.78 -0.36
C ASN A 99 18.76 -1.92 -0.13
N ALA A 100 18.47 -1.54 1.12
CA ALA A 100 17.28 -0.82 1.50
C ALA A 100 17.50 0.69 1.56
N LYS A 101 16.53 1.43 1.05
CA LYS A 101 16.37 2.87 1.26
C LYS A 101 15.28 3.08 2.31
N ILE A 102 15.52 3.97 3.27
CA ILE A 102 14.52 4.36 4.28
C ILE A 102 14.10 5.80 4.00
N ILE A 103 12.79 6.04 3.95
CA ILE A 103 12.17 7.36 3.77
C ILE A 103 11.18 7.58 4.91
N PHE A 104 11.13 8.79 5.43
CA PHE A 104 10.13 9.19 6.42
C PHE A 104 9.09 10.09 5.78
N ASP A 105 7.82 9.72 5.87
CA ASP A 105 6.68 10.55 5.46
C ASP A 105 6.19 11.42 6.62
N ASN A 106 7.06 12.33 7.07
CA ASN A 106 6.77 13.21 8.22
C ASN A 106 5.72 14.29 7.91
N THR A 107 5.41 14.50 6.62
CA THR A 107 4.42 15.48 6.16
C THR A 107 3.01 14.90 6.12
N GLY A 108 2.85 13.59 6.33
CA GLY A 108 1.56 12.91 6.22
C GLY A 108 1.07 12.80 4.78
N THR A 109 1.96 12.92 3.80
CA THR A 109 1.60 12.96 2.38
C THR A 109 0.95 11.65 1.94
N ALA A 110 1.38 10.49 2.44
CA ALA A 110 0.68 9.24 2.19
C ALA A 110 -0.78 9.30 2.67
N GLY A 111 -1.03 9.96 3.81
CA GLY A 111 -2.38 10.24 4.32
C GLY A 111 -3.22 11.09 3.38
N ASP A 112 -2.64 12.12 2.75
CA ASP A 112 -3.33 12.99 1.78
C ASP A 112 -3.80 12.22 0.54
N PHE A 113 -3.08 11.15 0.17
CA PHE A 113 -3.48 10.22 -0.90
C PHE A 113 -4.40 9.10 -0.41
N GLY A 114 -4.82 9.12 0.86
CA GLY A 114 -5.69 8.11 1.45
C GLY A 114 -4.97 6.83 1.89
N LEU A 115 -3.65 6.82 1.99
CA LEU A 115 -2.83 5.63 2.31
C LEU A 115 -2.55 5.41 3.81
N ASN A 116 -3.13 6.24 4.69
CA ASN A 116 -2.99 6.09 6.14
C ASN A 116 -3.93 4.98 6.66
N TYR A 117 -3.48 3.74 6.50
CA TYR A 117 -4.24 2.55 6.89
C TYR A 117 -3.71 1.91 8.17
N ALA A 118 -4.56 1.16 8.87
CA ALA A 118 -4.19 0.38 10.05
C ALA A 118 -3.37 -0.89 9.74
N SER A 119 -2.83 -1.02 8.52
CA SER A 119 -2.09 -2.19 8.04
C SER A 119 -0.82 -1.77 7.31
N ASP A 120 0.23 -2.59 7.38
CA ASP A 120 1.46 -2.37 6.63
C ASP A 120 1.33 -3.03 5.24
N PHE A 121 1.98 -2.51 4.22
CA PHE A 121 1.83 -3.01 2.85
C PHE A 121 3.17 -3.15 2.12
N VAL A 122 3.26 -4.16 1.27
CA VAL A 122 4.34 -4.33 0.28
C VAL A 122 3.74 -4.16 -1.11
N TYR A 123 4.38 -3.32 -1.91
CA TYR A 123 3.99 -3.02 -3.27
C TYR A 123 5.15 -3.32 -4.20
N ARG A 124 4.93 -4.16 -5.21
CA ARG A 124 5.96 -4.54 -6.18
C ARG A 124 5.77 -3.75 -7.46
N PHE A 125 6.78 -2.97 -7.81
CA PHE A 125 6.86 -2.25 -9.09
C PHE A 125 7.83 -2.94 -10.03
N LYS A 126 7.41 -3.06 -11.29
CA LYS A 126 8.27 -3.51 -12.39
C LYS A 126 7.96 -2.68 -13.62
N ASP A 127 8.99 -2.13 -14.23
CA ASP A 127 8.86 -1.26 -15.41
C ASP A 127 7.92 -0.05 -15.20
N ASN A 128 7.96 0.55 -14.00
CA ASN A 128 7.07 1.64 -13.54
C ASN A 128 5.59 1.27 -13.32
N GLU A 129 5.23 0.00 -13.37
CA GLU A 129 3.86 -0.45 -13.14
C GLU A 129 3.74 -1.25 -11.85
N LEU A 130 2.65 -1.04 -11.12
CA LEU A 130 2.31 -1.85 -9.96
C LEU A 130 1.92 -3.26 -10.45
N LYS A 131 2.67 -4.28 -10.01
CA LYS A 131 2.42 -5.67 -10.37
C LYS A 131 1.72 -6.46 -9.29
N ASN A 132 1.97 -6.10 -8.03
CA ASN A 132 1.41 -6.80 -6.89
C ASN A 132 1.32 -5.86 -5.68
N MET A 133 0.27 -6.02 -4.88
CA MET A 133 0.10 -5.42 -3.57
C MET A 133 -0.20 -6.53 -2.56
N LEU A 134 0.48 -6.51 -1.42
CA LEU A 134 0.27 -7.43 -0.32
C LEU A 134 0.14 -6.67 0.99
N GLU A 135 -0.90 -6.96 1.77
CA GLU A 135 -0.98 -6.55 3.17
C GLU A 135 -0.03 -7.40 4.02
N VAL A 136 0.82 -6.77 4.83
CA VAL A 136 1.82 -7.45 5.65
C VAL A 136 1.19 -7.98 6.93
N SER A 137 1.29 -9.29 7.10
CA SER A 137 0.89 -10.04 8.28
C SER A 137 1.78 -11.27 8.42
N ALA A 138 1.75 -11.92 9.58
CA ALA A 138 2.46 -13.18 9.77
C ALA A 138 2.05 -14.25 8.73
N ALA A 139 0.76 -14.28 8.34
CA ALA A 139 0.25 -15.26 7.37
C ALA A 139 0.62 -14.93 5.92
N SER A 140 0.73 -13.65 5.57
CA SER A 140 0.93 -13.23 4.18
C SER A 140 2.41 -13.20 3.77
N ILE A 141 3.34 -13.04 4.71
CA ILE A 141 4.79 -13.04 4.41
C ILE A 141 5.21 -14.32 3.69
N ASP A 142 4.69 -15.48 4.06
CA ASP A 142 5.03 -16.75 3.43
C ASP A 142 4.55 -16.83 1.97
N SER A 143 3.44 -16.18 1.65
CA SER A 143 2.90 -16.09 0.29
C SER A 143 3.59 -15.06 -0.60
N LEU A 144 4.47 -14.22 -0.04
CA LEU A 144 5.21 -13.20 -0.79
C LEU A 144 6.11 -13.88 -1.83
N ASN A 145 5.75 -13.75 -3.11
CA ASN A 145 6.56 -14.24 -4.23
C ASN A 145 7.44 -13.11 -4.77
N LEU A 146 8.75 -13.31 -4.64
CA LEU A 146 9.78 -12.32 -4.96
C LEU A 146 10.48 -12.58 -6.31
N ASN A 147 10.04 -13.59 -7.07
CA ASN A 147 10.51 -13.89 -8.41
C ASN A 147 9.72 -13.11 -9.47
#